data_AF-A0A2A4RXC7-F1
#
_entry.id   AF-A0A2A4RXC7-F1
#
_cell.length_a   1.000
_cell.length_b   1.000
_cell.length_c   1.000
_cell.angle_alpha   90.00
_cell.angle_beta   90.00
_cell.angle_gamma   90.00
#
_symmetry.space_group_name_H-M   'P 1'
#
loop_
_entity.id
_entity.type
_entity.pdbx_description
1 polymer ?
#
loop_
_entity_poly.entity_id
_entity_poly.type
_entity_poly.pdbx_seq_one_letter_code
_entity_poly.pdbx_strand_id
1 'polypeptide(L)'
;MARTEKQLLVAALSAVSEYAIANIIRSKDVKPKQQALLVKSGYLKRIIKGWYLFDADLLATKAGESALWYESIWAFIGQYLTARFDDNYWLMLHVAIMMRSIALGDQ
;
A
#
# COMPACT_ATOMS: atom_id res chain seq x y z
N MET A 1 -30.12 -1.05 14.85
CA MET A 1 -28.96 -1.30 15.71
C MET A 1 -27.72 -0.71 15.04
N ALA A 2 -27.18 0.39 15.59
CA ALA A 2 -25.95 0.98 15.05
C ALA A 2 -24.77 0.03 15.35
N ARG A 3 -23.99 -0.35 14.33
CA ARG A 3 -22.74 -1.07 14.54
C ARG A 3 -21.83 -0.19 15.41
N THR A 4 -21.37 -0.73 16.55
CA THR A 4 -20.43 -0.05 17.46
C THR A 4 -19.17 0.39 16.70
N GLU A 5 -18.52 1.47 17.11
CA GLU A 5 -17.33 2.04 16.43
C GLU A 5 -16.23 1.00 16.18
N LYS A 6 -15.98 0.11 17.15
CA LYS A 6 -15.04 -1.03 17.01
C LYS A 6 -15.44 -1.99 15.89
N GLN A 7 -16.72 -2.27 15.72
CA GLN A 7 -17.23 -3.17 14.66
C GLN A 7 -17.05 -2.55 13.27
N LEU A 8 -17.16 -1.22 13.16
CA LEU A 8 -16.88 -0.51 11.91
C LEU A 8 -15.39 -0.53 11.57
N LEU A 9 -14.51 -0.39 12.57
CA LEU A 9 -13.07 -0.49 12.39
C LEU A 9 -12.64 -1.89 11.93
N VAL A 10 -13.12 -2.95 12.60
CA VAL A 10 -12.82 -4.33 12.22
C VAL A 10 -13.29 -4.61 10.78
N ALA A 11 -14.51 -4.20 10.43
CA ALA A 11 -15.03 -4.37 9.08
C ALA A 11 -14.22 -3.58 8.03
N ALA A 12 -13.68 -2.41 8.39
CA ALA A 12 -12.81 -1.64 7.52
C ALA A 12 -11.46 -2.33 7.33
N LEU A 13 -10.85 -2.87 8.39
CA LEU A 13 -9.58 -3.59 8.32
C LEU A 13 -9.69 -4.84 7.43
N SER A 14 -10.73 -5.67 7.63
CA SER A 14 -10.93 -6.88 6.80
C SER A 14 -11.18 -6.55 5.33
N ALA A 15 -11.96 -5.51 5.04
CA ALA A 15 -12.18 -5.10 3.65
C ALA A 15 -10.89 -4.62 3.00
N VAL A 16 -10.06 -3.89 3.73
CA VAL A 16 -8.83 -3.28 3.21
C VAL A 16 -7.71 -4.30 3.03
N SER A 17 -7.63 -5.33 3.87
CA SER A 17 -6.69 -6.43 3.67
C SER A 17 -6.92 -7.22 2.38
N GLU A 18 -8.15 -7.29 1.86
CA GLU A 18 -8.44 -8.00 0.60
C GLU A 18 -7.87 -7.29 -0.64
N TYR A 19 -7.70 -5.96 -0.58
CA TYR A 19 -7.15 -5.17 -1.68
C TYR A 19 -5.66 -4.87 -1.51
N ALA A 20 -5.07 -5.20 -0.34
CA ALA A 20 -3.69 -4.91 -0.03
C ALA A 20 -2.75 -5.85 -0.81
N ILE A 21 -2.00 -5.30 -1.76
CA ILE A 21 -0.93 -6.04 -2.45
C ILE A 21 0.39 -5.57 -1.85
N ALA A 22 1.07 -6.47 -1.14
CA ALA A 22 2.30 -6.18 -0.39
C ALA A 22 2.14 -4.93 0.51
N ASN A 23 1.03 -4.86 1.26
CA ASN A 23 0.70 -3.74 2.15
C ASN A 23 0.49 -2.38 1.46
N ILE A 24 0.38 -2.35 0.13
CA ILE A 24 0.11 -1.14 -0.64
C ILE A 24 -1.35 -1.11 -1.08
N ILE A 25 -1.97 0.06 -0.93
CA ILE A 25 -3.39 0.26 -1.22
C ILE A 25 -3.61 1.53 -2.03
N ARG A 26 -4.45 1.42 -3.05
CA ARG A 26 -4.91 2.56 -3.84
C ARG A 26 -6.22 3.09 -3.32
N SER A 27 -6.35 4.41 -3.33
CA SER A 27 -7.58 5.10 -2.91
C SER A 27 -8.83 4.69 -3.68
N LYS A 28 -8.66 4.19 -4.92
CA LYS A 28 -9.77 3.76 -5.78
C LYS A 28 -10.34 2.39 -5.39
N ASP A 29 -9.56 1.57 -4.67
CA ASP A 29 -9.93 0.21 -4.30
C ASP A 29 -10.66 0.17 -2.93
N VAL A 30 -10.67 1.29 -2.18
CA VAL A 30 -11.26 1.39 -0.84
C VAL A 30 -12.39 2.43 -0.80
N LYS A 31 -13.47 2.13 -0.07
CA LYS A 31 -14.58 3.09 0.09
C LYS A 31 -14.11 4.34 0.84
N PRO A 32 -14.50 5.56 0.43
CA PRO A 32 -14.03 6.81 1.07
C PRO A 32 -14.25 6.87 2.59
N LYS A 33 -15.37 6.30 3.08
CA LYS A 33 -15.67 6.23 4.52
C LYS A 33 -14.70 5.32 5.28
N GLN A 34 -14.35 4.16 4.71
CA GLN A 34 -13.40 3.21 5.32
C GLN A 34 -11.99 3.78 5.29
N GLN A 35 -11.61 4.39 4.17
CA GLN A 35 -10.32 5.06 4.02
C GLN A 35 -10.15 6.18 5.05
N ALA A 36 -11.12 7.09 5.18
CA ALA A 36 -11.05 8.18 6.14
C ALA A 36 -10.96 7.67 7.58
N LEU A 37 -11.71 6.61 7.91
CA LEU A 37 -11.64 5.95 9.22
C LEU A 37 -10.24 5.39 9.49
N LEU A 38 -9.69 4.63 8.54
CA LEU A 38 -8.40 3.95 8.69
C LEU A 38 -7.22 4.91 8.73
N VAL A 39 -7.28 6.01 7.96
CA VAL A 39 -6.30 7.10 8.03
C VAL A 39 -6.36 7.78 9.40
N LYS A 40 -7.56 8.06 9.92
CA LYS A 40 -7.74 8.67 11.25
C LYS A 40 -7.19 7.78 12.37
N SER A 41 -7.33 6.46 12.23
CA SER A 41 -6.80 5.48 13.20
C SER A 41 -5.32 5.13 13.02
N GLY A 42 -4.64 5.62 11.99
CA GLY A 42 -3.21 5.38 11.76
C GLY A 42 -2.85 4.12 10.96
N TYR A 43 -3.82 3.23 10.69
CA TYR A 43 -3.61 2.02 9.90
C TYR A 43 -3.31 2.28 8.42
N LEU A 44 -3.79 3.39 7.87
CA LEU A 44 -3.45 3.82 6.51
C LEU A 44 -2.56 5.07 6.55
N LYS A 45 -1.30 4.89 6.21
CA LYS A 45 -0.31 5.95 6.12
C LYS A 45 -0.18 6.40 4.66
N ARG A 46 -0.32 7.70 4.41
CA ARG A 46 -0.20 8.22 3.04
C ARG A 46 1.25 8.13 2.56
N ILE A 47 1.45 7.53 1.39
CA ILE A 47 2.75 7.53 0.68
C ILE A 47 2.78 8.75 -0.24
N ILE A 48 1.84 8.82 -1.18
CA ILE A 48 1.58 9.95 -2.09
C ILE A 48 0.06 10.12 -2.27
N LYS A 49 -0.38 11.18 -2.97
CA LYS A 49 -1.82 11.38 -3.23
C LYS A 49 -2.40 10.16 -3.95
N GLY A 50 -3.41 9.54 -3.34
CA GLY A 50 -4.10 8.37 -3.89
C GLY A 50 -3.48 7.02 -3.53
N TRP A 51 -2.36 6.99 -2.81
CA TRP A 51 -1.64 5.77 -2.43
C TRP A 51 -1.31 5.73 -0.95
N TYR A 52 -1.51 4.57 -0.34
CA TYR A 52 -1.42 4.37 1.10
C TYR A 52 -0.66 3.08 1.41
N LEU A 53 0.14 3.14 2.48
CA LEU A 53 0.71 1.98 3.14
C LEU A 53 -0.29 1.52 4.21
N PHE A 54 -0.68 0.25 4.13
CA PHE A 54 -1.46 -0.43 5.16
C PHE A 54 -0.51 -1.03 6.18
N ASP A 55 -0.47 -0.44 7.35
CA ASP A 55 0.52 -0.78 8.36
C ASP A 55 -0.13 -0.84 9.74
N ALA A 56 -0.01 -1.99 10.37
CA ALA A 56 -0.54 -2.27 11.69
C ALA A 56 0.29 -1.62 12.81
N ASP A 57 1.53 -1.21 12.55
CA ASP A 57 2.34 -0.47 13.51
C ASP A 57 1.86 0.98 13.63
N LEU A 58 1.27 1.33 14.77
CA LEU A 58 0.75 2.67 15.02
C LEU A 58 1.80 3.65 15.56
N LEU A 59 3.04 3.21 15.82
CA LEU A 59 4.11 4.06 16.35
C LEU A 59 4.69 4.95 15.25
N ALA A 60 4.85 4.41 14.04
CA ALA A 60 5.22 5.19 12.87
C ALA A 60 4.04 6.10 12.49
N THR A 61 4.26 7.41 12.38
CA THR A 61 3.17 8.34 11.99
C THR A 61 3.15 8.54 10.47
N LYS A 62 4.32 8.45 9.83
CA LYS A 62 4.49 8.57 8.38
C LYS A 62 4.88 7.23 7.75
N ALA A 63 4.53 7.04 6.48
CA ALA A 63 4.93 5.84 5.74
C ALA A 63 6.47 5.66 5.75
N GLY A 64 7.24 6.74 5.52
CA GLY A 64 8.71 6.68 5.50
C GLY A 64 9.39 6.32 6.83
N GLU A 65 8.66 6.40 7.95
CA GLU A 65 9.15 6.02 9.28
C GLU A 65 8.86 4.54 9.60
N SER A 66 8.00 3.89 8.82
CA SER A 66 7.61 2.50 9.02
C SER A 66 8.66 1.55 8.46
N ALA A 67 9.05 0.54 9.24
CA ALA A 67 9.90 -0.55 8.74
C ALA A 67 9.22 -1.27 7.55
N LEU A 68 7.89 -1.44 7.62
CA LEU A 68 7.08 -2.09 6.59
C LEU A 68 7.16 -1.36 5.25
N TRP A 69 7.40 -0.05 5.25
CA TRP A 69 7.58 0.73 4.03
C TRP A 69 8.82 0.29 3.26
N TYR A 70 9.94 0.04 3.94
CA TYR A 70 11.18 -0.37 3.28
C TYR A 70 11.07 -1.74 2.63
N GLU A 71 10.23 -2.62 3.17
CA GLU A 71 9.90 -3.92 2.57
C GLU A 71 8.93 -3.78 1.39
N SER A 72 8.00 -2.82 1.47
CA SER A 72 6.88 -2.67 0.53
C SER A 72 7.17 -1.68 -0.62
N ILE A 73 8.27 -0.94 -0.56
CA ILE A 73 8.58 0.15 -1.52
C ILE A 73 8.71 -0.34 -2.95
N TRP A 74 9.33 -1.50 -3.17
CA TRP A 74 9.52 -2.04 -4.52
C TRP A 74 8.22 -2.49 -5.15
N ALA A 75 7.34 -3.12 -4.35
CA ALA A 75 6.00 -3.48 -4.78
C ALA A 75 5.16 -2.23 -5.08
N PHE A 76 5.31 -1.16 -4.30
CA PHE A 76 4.70 0.13 -4.59
C PHE A 76 5.19 0.70 -5.94
N ILE A 77 6.50 0.72 -6.19
CA ILE A 77 7.07 1.24 -7.45
C ILE A 77 6.48 0.49 -8.65
N GLY A 78 6.47 -0.85 -8.62
CA GLY A 78 5.88 -1.66 -9.68
C GLY A 78 4.41 -1.32 -9.92
N GLN A 79 3.60 -1.32 -8.87
CA GLN A 79 2.17 -1.00 -8.97
C GLN A 79 1.91 0.44 -9.43
N TYR A 80 2.70 1.40 -8.96
CA TYR A 80 2.58 2.81 -9.31
C TYR A 80 2.90 3.05 -10.78
N LEU A 81 3.99 2.43 -11.28
CA LEU A 81 4.38 2.54 -12.67
C LEU A 81 3.33 1.93 -13.60
N THR A 82 2.86 0.72 -13.31
CA THR A 82 1.80 0.06 -14.08
C THR A 82 0.51 0.89 -14.07
N ALA A 83 0.13 1.46 -12.93
CA ALA A 83 -1.09 2.26 -12.83
C ALA A 83 -1.00 3.64 -13.52
N ARG A 84 0.20 4.21 -13.66
CA ARG A 84 0.40 5.57 -14.19
C ARG A 84 0.72 5.58 -15.68
N PHE A 85 1.50 4.61 -16.14
CA PHE A 85 2.05 4.55 -17.49
C PHE A 85 1.39 3.48 -18.36
N ASP A 86 0.41 2.72 -17.84
CA ASP A 86 -0.21 1.60 -18.54
C ASP A 86 0.86 0.57 -18.96
N ASP A 87 0.57 -0.35 -19.89
CA ASP A 87 1.49 -1.40 -20.36
C ASP A 87 2.64 -0.85 -21.24
N ASN A 88 3.16 0.34 -20.93
CA ASN A 88 4.37 0.87 -21.54
C ASN A 88 5.57 0.03 -21.08
N TYR A 89 5.76 -1.06 -21.82
CA TYR A 89 6.63 -2.20 -21.60
C TYR A 89 8.08 -1.85 -21.21
N TRP A 90 8.59 -0.68 -21.65
CA TRP A 90 9.99 -0.30 -21.47
C TRP A 90 10.39 -0.05 -20.01
N LEU A 91 9.55 0.63 -19.21
CA LEU A 91 9.86 0.85 -17.78
C LEU A 91 9.67 -0.42 -16.94
N MET A 92 8.66 -1.23 -17.29
CA MET A 92 8.39 -2.51 -16.65
C MET A 92 9.55 -3.49 -16.85
N LEU A 93 10.11 -3.54 -18.07
CA LEU A 93 11.26 -4.37 -18.40
C LEU A 93 12.51 -3.97 -17.61
N HIS A 94 12.81 -2.68 -17.48
CA HIS A 94 13.97 -2.22 -16.71
C HIS A 94 13.89 -2.60 -15.23
N VAL A 95 12.72 -2.39 -14.61
CA VAL A 95 12.49 -2.76 -13.20
C VAL A 95 12.56 -4.28 -13.02
N ALA A 96 12.00 -5.06 -13.95
CA ALA A 96 12.08 -6.52 -13.91
C ALA A 96 13.53 -7.02 -14.05
N ILE A 97 14.33 -6.41 -14.94
CA ILE A 97 15.77 -6.71 -15.08
C ILE A 97 16.51 -6.36 -13.79
N MET A 98 16.23 -5.22 -13.18
CA MET A 98 16.87 -4.79 -11.94
C MET A 98 16.53 -5.72 -10.76
N MET A 99 15.25 -6.11 -10.61
CA MET A 99 14.84 -7.10 -9.61
C MET A 99 15.49 -8.47 -9.84
N ARG A 100 15.59 -8.91 -11.10
CA ARG A 100 16.25 -10.16 -11.46
C ARG A 100 17.75 -10.12 -11.16
N SER A 101 18.42 -8.99 -11.42
CA SER A 101 19.84 -8.79 -11.10
C SER A 101 20.08 -8.82 -9.58
N ILE A 102 19.22 -8.18 -8.79
CA ILE A 102 19.28 -8.22 -7.32
C ILE A 102 19.03 -9.64 -6.78
N ALA A 103 18.06 -10.37 -7.35
CA ALA A 103 17.71 -11.72 -6.91
C ALA A 103 18.73 -12.79 -7.30
N LEU A 104 19.47 -12.58 -8.40
CA LEU A 104 20.49 -13.51 -8.84
C LEU A 104 21.84 -13.32 -8.13
N GLY A 105 22.02 -12.22 -7.40
CA GLY A 105 23.28 -11.89 -6.75
C GLY A 105 24.39 -11.77 -7.79
N ASP A 106 24.67 -10.55 -8.23
CA ASP A 106 25.85 -10.29 -9.05
C ASP A 106 27.08 -10.88 -8.33
N GLN A 107 27.62 -11.95 -8.92
CA GLN A 107 29.00 -12.39 -8.76
C GLN A 107 29.84 -11.72 -9.82
#